data_AF-A0A8H2PWW1-F1
#
_entry.id   AF-A0A8H2PWW1-F1
#
_cell.length_a   1.000
_cell.length_b   1.000
_cell.length_c   1.000
_cell.angle_alpha   90.00
_cell.angle_beta   90.00
_cell.angle_gamma   90.00
#
_symmetry.space_group_name_H-M   'P 1'
#
loop_
_entity.id
_entity.type
_entity.pdbx_description
1 polymer ?
#
loop_
_entity_poly.entity_id
_entity_poly.type
_entity_poly.pdbx_seq_one_letter_code
_entity_poly.pdbx_strand_id
1 'polypeptide(L)'
;MVPAAVVAINLLVCNGKLAQISGLTPGTGRPEPMSRNTQLDIWTELAHTNVVLITNGRTIAGADSSHSAPQGHEARTRDRVRQTIAEDGPLTAADLASRLGVTSAAVRRHLDLLADNGTIEERTLAIAGGRSRGRPARAYILSEAGHAGMESDYANLAASALQFLAKHAGADAVDEFAREHSAQFEARYAAQLATVGTDVAARAQALATALSADGFAASTRPVGPDMPTAGVQLCQGHCPIQHVATQFPAFCDAEADAFSQLLGVRVERQTTLANGEHACTTFIPLSAVPVTTPSGTISPDNDSIQ
;
A
#
# COMPACT_ATOMS: atom_id res chain seq x y z
N MET A 1 22.57 38.78 -11.22
CA MET A 1 23.71 38.14 -10.55
C MET A 1 23.19 37.44 -9.30
N VAL A 2 22.97 36.13 -9.41
CA VAL A 2 22.63 35.18 -8.33
C VAL A 2 23.21 33.84 -8.80
N PRO A 3 24.06 33.12 -8.05
CA PRO A 3 24.46 31.79 -8.46
C PRO A 3 23.61 30.72 -7.77
N ALA A 4 23.17 29.77 -8.59
CA ALA A 4 22.67 28.46 -8.23
C ALA A 4 23.83 27.56 -7.75
N ALA A 5 23.55 26.63 -6.83
CA ALA A 5 24.39 25.48 -6.57
C ALA A 5 23.52 24.25 -6.31
N VAL A 6 23.26 23.52 -7.38
CA VAL A 6 22.81 22.13 -7.39
C VAL A 6 24.02 21.27 -7.01
N VAL A 7 23.93 20.48 -5.94
CA VAL A 7 24.92 19.45 -5.60
C VAL A 7 24.32 18.10 -5.95
N ALA A 8 24.78 17.55 -7.08
CA ALA A 8 24.62 16.15 -7.44
C ALA A 8 25.63 15.31 -6.62
N ILE A 9 25.16 14.30 -5.90
CA ILE A 9 26.02 13.23 -5.36
C ILE A 9 25.78 11.99 -6.22
N ASN A 10 26.79 11.71 -7.05
CA ASN A 10 26.88 10.54 -7.90
C ASN A 10 27.07 9.27 -7.06
N LEU A 11 26.35 8.22 -7.46
CA LEU A 11 26.70 6.83 -7.24
C LEU A 11 28.17 6.58 -7.66
N LEU A 12 28.95 5.95 -6.79
CA LEU A 12 30.15 5.23 -7.19
C LEU A 12 30.22 3.90 -6.42
N VAL A 13 29.84 2.82 -7.10
CA VAL A 13 30.20 1.45 -6.74
C VAL A 13 31.60 1.21 -7.31
N CYS A 14 32.56 0.80 -6.47
CA CYS A 14 33.80 0.21 -6.95
C CYS A 14 34.41 -0.78 -5.95
N ASN A 15 34.28 -2.06 -6.32
CA ASN A 15 35.23 -3.17 -6.19
C ASN A 15 35.90 -3.47 -4.84
N GLY A 16 35.52 -4.63 -4.31
CA GLY A 16 36.07 -5.22 -3.09
C GLY A 16 37.58 -5.43 -3.06
N LYS A 17 38.16 -5.07 -1.92
CA LYS A 17 39.26 -5.79 -1.26
C LYS A 17 39.35 -5.39 0.21
N LEU A 18 39.55 -6.40 1.05
CA LEU A 18 39.75 -6.31 2.50
C LEU A 18 41.07 -5.59 2.84
N ALA A 19 41.04 -4.73 3.87
CA ALA A 19 42.22 -4.33 4.62
C ALA A 19 41.90 -4.29 6.12
N GLN A 20 42.61 -5.12 6.88
CA GLN A 20 42.66 -5.08 8.34
C GLN A 20 43.36 -3.82 8.81
N ILE A 21 42.90 -3.25 9.93
CA ILE A 21 43.74 -2.44 10.81
C ILE A 21 43.48 -2.90 12.24
N SER A 22 44.51 -3.47 12.84
CA SER A 22 44.56 -3.88 14.25
C SER A 22 44.82 -2.68 15.16
N GLY A 23 44.06 -2.62 16.26
CA GLY A 23 44.57 -2.35 17.61
C GLY A 23 44.82 -0.89 18.01
N LEU A 24 43.95 -0.39 18.89
CA LEU A 24 44.29 0.45 20.06
C LEU A 24 43.15 0.32 21.09
N THR A 25 43.49 -0.12 22.30
CA THR A 25 42.66 -0.12 23.53
C THR A 25 43.53 0.40 24.68
N PRO A 26 43.02 0.64 25.91
CA PRO A 26 41.67 1.05 26.33
C PRO A 26 41.72 2.29 27.27
N GLY A 27 40.61 3.03 27.35
CA GLY A 27 40.37 4.05 28.37
C GLY A 27 39.27 3.61 29.34
N THR A 28 39.62 3.50 30.62
CA THR A 28 38.79 3.08 31.74
C THR A 28 37.91 4.22 32.27
N GLY A 29 36.62 3.95 32.49
CA GLY A 29 35.72 4.90 33.16
C GLY A 29 34.31 4.33 33.34
N ARG A 30 34.05 3.75 34.52
CA ARG A 30 32.71 3.37 35.01
C ARG A 30 32.09 4.60 35.69
N PRO A 31 30.75 4.72 35.70
CA PRO A 31 30.11 4.59 37.00
C PRO A 31 28.87 3.69 36.98
N GLU A 32 28.57 3.16 38.16
CA GLU A 32 27.57 2.16 38.51
C GLU A 32 26.35 2.84 39.18
N PRO A 33 25.34 2.14 39.76
CA PRO A 33 23.99 2.04 39.20
C PRO A 33 22.88 2.57 40.15
N MET A 34 21.64 2.73 39.66
CA MET A 34 20.35 2.78 40.42
C MET A 34 19.23 3.01 39.38
N SER A 35 18.03 2.43 39.41
CA SER A 35 17.21 1.79 40.44
C SER A 35 16.11 0.94 39.75
N ARG A 36 15.66 -0.13 40.41
CA ARG A 36 14.53 -0.98 40.03
C ARG A 36 13.17 -0.37 40.43
N ASN A 37 12.12 -0.88 39.79
CA ASN A 37 10.68 -0.85 40.10
C ASN A 37 9.92 0.47 39.89
N THR A 38 8.90 0.45 39.03
CA THR A 38 7.52 0.09 39.45
C THR A 38 6.69 -0.27 38.21
N GLN A 39 5.89 -1.32 38.40
CA GLN A 39 5.01 -1.99 37.46
C GLN A 39 3.56 -1.60 37.82
N LEU A 40 2.64 -1.76 36.86
CA LEU A 40 1.18 -1.84 36.97
C LEU A 40 0.29 -0.60 36.73
N ASP A 41 -0.82 -0.93 36.04
CA ASP A 41 -2.15 -0.32 36.02
C ASP A 41 -2.46 0.79 35.02
N ILE A 42 -2.73 0.43 33.75
CA ILE A 42 -3.95 0.88 33.01
C ILE A 42 -4.29 -0.13 31.88
N TRP A 43 -4.79 -1.33 32.23
CA TRP A 43 -5.56 -2.17 31.28
C TRP A 43 -6.59 -2.98 32.05
N THR A 44 -7.75 -2.37 32.32
CA THR A 44 -9.00 -3.08 32.62
C THR A 44 -10.15 -2.19 32.16
N GLU A 45 -11.19 -2.81 31.59
CA GLU A 45 -12.35 -2.24 30.86
C GLU A 45 -12.04 -1.99 29.37
N LEU A 46 -12.49 -2.81 28.42
CA LEU A 46 -13.87 -3.26 28.22
C LEU A 46 -13.90 -4.70 27.71
N ALA A 47 -14.44 -5.59 28.53
CA ALA A 47 -14.84 -6.92 28.14
C ALA A 47 -16.37 -6.95 27.92
N HIS A 48 -16.81 -7.74 26.95
CA HIS A 48 -18.17 -8.23 26.72
C HIS A 48 -19.18 -7.28 26.07
N THR A 49 -19.52 -7.54 24.81
CA THR A 49 -20.93 -7.74 24.42
C THR A 49 -20.98 -8.68 23.21
N ASN A 50 -21.27 -9.95 23.47
CA ASN A 50 -21.64 -10.94 22.49
C ASN A 50 -23.18 -10.98 22.49
N VAL A 51 -23.84 -10.46 21.45
CA VAL A 51 -25.29 -10.57 21.28
C VAL A 51 -25.56 -11.31 19.98
N VAL A 52 -25.96 -12.57 20.14
CA VAL A 52 -26.62 -13.37 19.12
C VAL A 52 -28.12 -13.11 19.25
N LEU A 53 -28.75 -12.53 18.23
CA LEU A 53 -30.20 -12.51 18.09
C LEU A 53 -30.62 -13.63 17.13
N ILE A 54 -31.09 -14.73 17.71
CA ILE A 54 -31.84 -15.77 16.99
C ILE A 54 -33.30 -15.33 16.97
N THR A 55 -33.86 -15.13 15.77
CA THR A 55 -35.33 -15.13 15.57
C THR A 55 -35.67 -16.13 14.47
N ASN A 56 -36.46 -17.14 14.84
CA ASN A 56 -36.94 -18.20 13.97
C ASN A 56 -37.91 -17.72 12.88
N GLY A 57 -37.77 -18.28 11.67
CA GLY A 57 -38.93 -18.77 10.90
C GLY A 57 -39.09 -18.30 9.45
N ARG A 58 -38.49 -19.02 8.48
CA ARG A 58 -39.20 -19.80 7.44
C ARG A 58 -38.23 -20.34 6.38
N THR A 59 -38.38 -21.63 6.14
CA THR A 59 -37.64 -22.47 5.19
C THR A 59 -38.01 -22.12 3.75
N ILE A 60 -37.01 -21.89 2.90
CA ILE A 60 -37.09 -22.18 1.47
C ILE A 60 -35.80 -22.92 1.08
N ALA A 61 -35.97 -24.12 0.55
CA ALA A 61 -34.91 -24.98 0.03
C ALA A 61 -34.43 -24.48 -1.33
N GLY A 62 -33.12 -24.57 -1.61
CA GLY A 62 -32.61 -24.50 -2.98
C GLY A 62 -31.19 -23.95 -3.15
N ALA A 63 -30.22 -24.87 -3.16
CA ALA A 63 -29.01 -24.91 -3.99
C ALA A 63 -27.86 -23.87 -3.85
N ASP A 64 -26.65 -24.46 -3.85
CA ASP A 64 -25.32 -23.95 -4.17
C ASP A 64 -24.59 -23.00 -3.20
N SER A 65 -24.09 -23.62 -2.12
CA SER A 65 -22.99 -23.08 -1.32
C SER A 65 -21.63 -23.29 -2.00
N SER A 66 -21.18 -22.29 -2.76
CA SER A 66 -19.77 -22.17 -3.17
C SER A 66 -18.91 -21.83 -1.94
N HIS A 67 -17.95 -22.72 -1.65
CA HIS A 67 -17.04 -22.63 -0.51
C HIS A 67 -15.94 -21.58 -0.75
N SER A 68 -16.12 -20.35 -0.27
CA SER A 68 -15.09 -19.30 -0.28
C SER A 68 -14.54 -18.93 1.12
N ALA A 69 -14.88 -19.70 2.16
CA ALA A 69 -14.42 -19.48 3.54
C ALA A 69 -12.97 -19.94 3.91
N PRO A 70 -12.30 -20.93 3.26
CA PRO A 70 -11.02 -21.45 3.79
C PRO A 70 -9.80 -20.57 3.46
N GLN A 71 -9.84 -19.78 2.38
CA GLN A 71 -8.67 -19.03 1.91
C GLN A 71 -8.35 -17.80 2.80
N GLY A 72 -9.37 -17.11 3.30
CA GLY A 72 -9.18 -15.94 4.17
C GLY A 72 -8.62 -16.28 5.55
N HIS A 73 -8.96 -17.45 6.10
CA HIS A 73 -8.43 -17.91 7.39
C HIS A 73 -6.98 -18.39 7.25
N GLU A 74 -6.63 -19.05 6.14
CA GLU A 74 -5.25 -19.44 5.84
C GLU A 74 -4.34 -18.22 5.58
N ALA A 75 -4.84 -17.17 4.92
CA ALA A 75 -4.12 -15.91 4.72
C ALA A 75 -3.83 -15.22 6.07
N ARG A 76 -4.85 -15.04 6.92
CA ARG A 76 -4.69 -14.47 8.28
C ARG A 76 -3.73 -15.27 9.17
N THR A 77 -3.68 -16.59 9.02
CA THR A 77 -2.74 -17.44 9.77
C THR A 77 -1.31 -17.29 9.24
N ARG A 78 -1.14 -17.16 7.92
CA ARG A 78 0.17 -16.92 7.28
C ARG A 78 0.74 -15.56 7.68
N ASP A 79 -0.10 -14.52 7.75
CA ASP A 79 0.31 -13.19 8.19
C ASP A 79 0.76 -13.20 9.65
N ARG A 80 0.03 -13.91 10.53
CA ARG A 80 0.44 -14.10 11.93
C ARG A 80 1.77 -14.84 12.07
N VAL A 81 1.99 -15.89 11.28
CA VAL A 81 3.29 -16.61 11.25
C VAL A 81 4.41 -15.67 10.83
N ARG A 82 4.20 -14.92 9.75
CA ARG A 82 5.17 -13.97 9.21
C ARG A 82 5.48 -12.84 10.20
N GLN A 83 4.46 -12.27 10.84
CA GLN A 83 4.59 -11.24 11.88
C GLN A 83 5.39 -11.76 13.08
N THR A 84 5.11 -12.98 13.55
CA THR A 84 5.82 -13.57 14.69
C THR A 84 7.29 -13.83 14.37
N ILE A 85 7.62 -14.22 13.12
CA ILE A 85 9.01 -14.35 12.67
C ILE A 85 9.70 -12.97 12.60
N ALA A 86 8.97 -11.91 12.24
CA ALA A 86 9.48 -10.55 12.21
C ALA A 86 9.87 -10.06 13.61
N GLU A 87 9.02 -10.32 14.59
CA GLU A 87 9.17 -9.83 15.96
C GLU A 87 10.27 -10.58 16.74
N ASP A 88 10.37 -11.90 16.52
CA ASP A 88 11.12 -12.79 17.41
C ASP A 88 12.10 -13.74 16.68
N GLY A 89 12.30 -13.56 15.37
CA GLY A 89 13.19 -14.41 14.57
C GLY A 89 14.64 -14.41 15.08
N PRO A 90 15.39 -15.53 14.94
CA PRO A 90 15.04 -16.77 14.24
C PRO A 90 14.18 -17.72 15.07
N LEU A 91 13.10 -18.25 14.48
CA LEU A 91 12.19 -19.19 15.17
C LEU A 91 12.08 -20.53 14.45
N THR A 92 11.96 -21.62 15.21
CA THR A 92 11.63 -22.93 14.64
C THR A 92 10.12 -23.09 14.45
N ALA A 93 9.72 -24.10 13.66
CA ALA A 93 8.31 -24.47 13.51
C ALA A 93 7.66 -24.89 14.85
N ALA A 94 8.45 -25.34 15.84
CA ALA A 94 7.95 -25.68 17.17
C ALA A 94 7.68 -24.41 18.00
N ASP A 95 8.57 -23.42 17.93
CA ASP A 95 8.40 -22.13 18.64
C ASP A 95 7.18 -21.38 18.13
N LEU A 96 7.02 -21.33 16.80
CA LEU A 96 5.87 -20.70 16.15
C LEU A 96 4.55 -21.41 16.50
N ALA A 97 4.55 -22.74 16.53
CA ALA A 97 3.38 -23.53 16.92
C ALA A 97 2.94 -23.22 18.35
N SER A 98 3.91 -23.15 19.27
CA SER A 98 3.68 -22.80 20.68
C SER A 98 3.10 -21.39 20.82
N ARG A 99 3.71 -20.39 20.18
CA ARG A 99 3.28 -18.98 20.27
C ARG A 99 1.91 -18.73 19.65
N LEU A 100 1.60 -19.40 18.55
CA LEU A 100 0.36 -19.18 17.79
C LEU A 100 -0.81 -20.05 18.23
N GLY A 101 -0.58 -21.02 19.12
CA GLY A 101 -1.60 -21.95 19.61
C GLY A 101 -2.08 -22.94 18.56
N VAL A 102 -1.20 -23.34 17.63
CA VAL A 102 -1.52 -24.25 16.50
C VAL A 102 -0.53 -25.42 16.45
N THR A 103 -0.82 -26.44 15.64
CA THR A 103 0.10 -27.59 15.50
C THR A 103 1.30 -27.23 14.63
N SER A 104 2.46 -27.84 14.90
CA SER A 104 3.65 -27.64 14.06
C SER A 104 3.46 -28.11 12.61
N ALA A 105 2.55 -29.05 12.36
CA ALA A 105 2.18 -29.44 10.99
C ALA A 105 1.44 -28.32 10.24
N ALA A 106 0.51 -27.63 10.91
CA ALA A 106 -0.20 -26.48 10.34
C ALA A 106 0.76 -25.31 10.03
N VAL A 107 1.67 -24.99 10.97
CA VAL A 107 2.67 -23.94 10.75
C VAL A 107 3.63 -24.29 9.59
N ARG A 108 4.07 -25.55 9.48
CA ARG A 108 4.97 -25.97 8.39
C ARG A 108 4.38 -25.71 7.01
N ARG A 109 3.09 -25.99 6.81
CA ARG A 109 2.42 -25.67 5.53
C ARG A 109 2.49 -24.17 5.20
N HIS A 110 2.37 -23.29 6.19
CA HIS A 110 2.52 -21.85 5.98
C HIS A 110 3.97 -21.41 5.76
N LEU A 111 4.92 -22.03 6.47
CA LEU A 111 6.35 -21.79 6.29
C LEU A 111 6.83 -22.20 4.90
N ASP A 112 6.36 -23.35 4.39
CA ASP A 112 6.72 -23.81 3.04
C ASP A 112 6.23 -22.80 1.99
N LEU A 113 4.98 -22.33 2.09
CA LEU A 113 4.45 -21.30 1.19
C LEU A 113 5.20 -19.97 1.29
N LEU A 114 5.57 -19.53 2.49
CA LEU A 114 6.33 -18.30 2.70
C LEU A 114 7.76 -18.44 2.16
N ALA A 115 8.37 -19.61 2.27
CA ALA A 115 9.70 -19.90 1.72
C ALA A 115 9.67 -19.98 0.20
N ASP A 116 8.67 -20.65 -0.38
CA ASP A 116 8.45 -20.75 -1.83
C ASP A 116 8.23 -19.36 -2.46
N ASN A 117 7.55 -18.46 -1.75
CA ASN A 117 7.34 -17.08 -2.16
C ASN A 117 8.54 -16.16 -1.85
N GLY A 118 9.64 -16.69 -1.33
CA GLY A 118 10.83 -15.91 -0.97
C GLY A 118 10.62 -14.90 0.17
N THR A 119 9.53 -15.01 0.94
CA THR A 119 9.18 -14.12 2.05
C THR A 119 9.98 -14.42 3.32
N ILE A 120 10.42 -15.66 3.49
CA ILE A 120 11.27 -16.07 4.61
C ILE A 120 12.48 -16.85 4.10
N GLU A 121 13.55 -16.81 4.87
CA GLU A 121 14.74 -17.63 4.64
C GLU A 121 14.92 -18.65 5.74
N GLU A 122 15.38 -19.84 5.36
CA GLU A 122 15.78 -20.86 6.30
C GLU A 122 17.20 -20.61 6.81
N ARG A 123 17.39 -20.81 8.12
CA ARG A 123 18.68 -20.87 8.79
C ARG A 123 18.76 -22.18 9.59
N THR A 124 19.88 -22.88 9.46
CA THR A 124 20.17 -24.00 10.36
C THR A 124 20.69 -23.43 11.67
N LEU A 125 20.02 -23.69 12.79
CA LEU A 125 20.58 -23.34 14.10
C LEU A 125 21.71 -24.32 14.43
N ALA A 126 22.93 -23.80 14.56
CA ALA A 126 24.05 -24.58 15.06
C ALA A 126 23.83 -24.85 16.55
N ILE A 127 23.67 -26.12 16.93
CA ILE A 127 23.57 -26.50 18.34
C ILE A 127 24.98 -26.39 18.94
N ALA A 128 25.21 -25.33 19.70
CA ALA A 128 26.42 -25.19 20.51
C ALA A 128 26.35 -26.18 21.69
N GLY A 129 27.00 -27.32 21.55
CA GLY A 129 27.22 -28.27 22.63
C GLY A 129 26.39 -29.56 22.52
N GLY A 130 27.04 -30.62 22.05
CA GLY A 130 26.62 -31.99 22.32
C GLY A 130 25.88 -32.69 21.18
N ARG A 131 26.19 -33.97 21.02
CA ARG A 131 25.67 -34.90 20.00
C ARG A 131 24.14 -34.97 20.07
N SER A 132 23.43 -34.07 19.37
CA SER A 132 21.99 -34.20 19.14
C SER A 132 21.78 -35.30 18.10
N ARG A 133 20.97 -36.31 18.43
CA ARG A 133 20.60 -37.38 17.50
C ARG A 133 19.40 -36.91 16.67
N GLY A 134 19.65 -36.41 15.46
CA GLY A 134 18.61 -35.95 14.53
C GLY A 134 19.13 -34.91 13.54
N ARG A 135 18.37 -34.63 12.47
CA ARG A 135 18.62 -33.49 11.55
C ARG A 135 18.46 -32.20 12.35
N PRO A 136 19.40 -31.24 12.29
CA PRO A 136 19.30 -29.98 13.02
C PRO A 136 18.00 -29.24 12.68
N ALA A 137 17.43 -28.56 13.67
CA ALA A 137 16.17 -27.86 13.53
C ALA A 137 16.32 -26.67 12.56
N ARG A 138 15.41 -26.60 11.58
CA ARG A 138 15.26 -25.46 10.67
C ARG A 138 14.67 -24.31 11.48
N ALA A 139 15.33 -23.16 11.50
CA ALA A 139 14.76 -21.90 11.96
C ALA A 139 14.53 -20.98 10.76
N TYR A 140 13.62 -20.04 10.93
CA TYR A 140 13.17 -19.15 9.88
C TYR A 140 13.34 -17.71 10.31
N ILE A 141 13.79 -16.88 9.39
CA ILE A 141 13.88 -15.42 9.50
C ILE A 141 13.13 -14.79 8.33
N LEU A 142 12.71 -13.54 8.47
CA LEU A 142 12.25 -12.78 7.31
C LEU A 142 13.40 -12.58 6.32
N SER A 143 13.09 -12.70 5.03
CA SER A 143 13.97 -12.23 3.97
C SER A 143 13.83 -10.71 3.80
N GLU A 144 14.70 -10.12 2.99
CA GLU A 144 14.55 -8.72 2.57
C GLU A 144 13.19 -8.46 1.89
N ALA A 145 12.76 -9.35 0.99
CA ALA A 145 11.44 -9.29 0.36
C ALA A 145 10.29 -9.46 1.37
N GLY A 146 10.50 -10.26 2.41
CA GLY A 146 9.53 -10.45 3.49
C GLY A 146 9.37 -9.23 4.40
N HIS A 147 10.45 -8.49 4.63
CA HIS A 147 10.40 -7.19 5.28
C HIS A 147 9.72 -6.14 4.39
N ALA A 148 10.05 -6.12 3.09
CA ALA A 148 9.46 -5.17 2.14
C ALA A 148 7.93 -5.33 1.99
N GLY A 149 7.40 -6.57 2.01
CA GLY A 149 5.97 -6.82 1.93
C GLY A 149 5.19 -6.49 3.20
N MET A 150 5.80 -5.89 4.25
CA MET A 150 5.09 -5.47 5.47
C MET A 150 4.33 -4.18 5.14
N GLU A 151 3.36 -4.30 4.23
CA GLU A 151 2.65 -3.20 3.57
C GLU A 151 1.93 -2.24 4.53
N SER A 152 1.74 -2.64 5.79
CA SER A 152 1.05 -1.81 6.79
C SER A 152 1.92 -0.68 7.37
N ASP A 153 3.25 -0.79 7.39
CA ASP A 153 4.09 0.23 8.06
C ASP A 153 4.29 1.48 7.19
N TYR A 154 4.47 1.30 5.88
CA TYR A 154 4.68 2.41 4.95
C TYR A 154 3.43 3.28 4.78
N ALA A 155 2.25 2.64 4.71
CA ALA A 155 0.99 3.38 4.62
C ALA A 155 0.75 4.24 5.87
N ASN A 156 1.01 3.68 7.07
CA ASN A 156 0.91 4.41 8.33
C ASN A 156 1.93 5.56 8.44
N LEU A 157 3.17 5.34 7.98
CA LEU A 157 4.20 6.37 7.95
C LEU A 157 3.84 7.50 6.97
N ALA A 158 3.36 7.17 5.78
CA ALA A 158 2.92 8.14 4.77
C ALA A 158 1.74 8.98 5.29
N ALA A 159 0.74 8.34 5.89
CA ALA A 159 -0.36 8.99 6.58
C ALA A 159 0.14 9.96 7.66
N SER A 160 1.06 9.50 8.53
CA SER A 160 1.63 10.32 9.60
C SER A 160 2.40 11.54 9.06
N ALA A 161 3.14 11.37 7.95
CA ALA A 161 3.86 12.45 7.29
C ALA A 161 2.90 13.50 6.71
N LEU A 162 1.80 13.07 6.08
CA LEU A 162 0.78 13.98 5.55
C LEU A 162 0.01 14.69 6.67
N GLN A 163 -0.24 14.02 7.81
CA GLN A 163 -0.82 14.66 9.00
C GLN A 163 0.12 15.73 9.56
N PHE A 164 1.43 15.44 9.60
CA PHE A 164 2.43 16.42 9.99
C PHE A 164 2.44 17.62 9.03
N LEU A 165 2.40 17.36 7.72
CA LEU A 165 2.33 18.42 6.70
C LEU A 165 1.07 19.28 6.88
N ALA A 166 -0.11 18.66 7.02
CA ALA A 166 -1.37 19.36 7.26
C ALA A 166 -1.30 20.26 8.50
N LYS A 167 -0.70 19.74 9.59
CA LYS A 167 -0.58 20.46 10.86
C LYS A 167 0.37 21.66 10.79
N HIS A 168 1.46 21.55 10.02
CA HIS A 168 2.54 22.55 10.04
C HIS A 168 2.55 23.49 8.83
N ALA A 169 2.04 23.05 7.68
CA ALA A 169 1.95 23.82 6.44
C ALA A 169 0.52 24.15 6.02
N GLY A 170 -0.50 23.58 6.67
CA GLY A 170 -1.92 23.79 6.38
C GLY A 170 -2.51 22.72 5.47
N ALA A 171 -3.86 22.69 5.37
CA ALA A 171 -4.59 21.72 4.56
C ALA A 171 -4.29 21.87 3.06
N ASP A 172 -4.17 23.11 2.56
CA ASP A 172 -3.87 23.40 1.16
C ASP A 172 -2.55 22.78 0.69
N ALA A 173 -1.58 22.58 1.60
CA ALA A 173 -0.30 21.93 1.29
C ALA A 173 -0.48 20.43 0.98
N VAL A 174 -1.46 19.77 1.62
CA VAL A 174 -1.81 18.38 1.29
C VAL A 174 -2.50 18.30 -0.07
N ASP A 175 -3.38 19.25 -0.37
CA ASP A 175 -4.05 19.32 -1.67
C ASP A 175 -3.05 19.59 -2.80
N GLU A 176 -2.08 20.47 -2.58
CA GLU A 176 -0.99 20.73 -3.52
C GLU A 176 -0.12 19.48 -3.73
N PHE A 177 0.26 18.81 -2.65
CA PHE A 177 1.01 17.56 -2.75
C PHE A 177 0.23 16.47 -3.51
N ALA A 178 -1.07 16.33 -3.25
CA ALA A 178 -1.93 15.39 -3.96
C ALA A 178 -2.00 15.70 -5.47
N ARG A 179 -2.13 16.98 -5.85
CA ARG A 179 -2.08 17.41 -7.26
C ARG A 179 -0.74 17.13 -7.91
N GLU A 180 0.37 17.43 -7.23
CA GLU A 180 1.72 17.16 -7.75
C GLU A 180 1.98 15.66 -7.92
N HIS A 181 1.55 14.85 -6.94
CA HIS A 181 1.62 13.39 -7.02
C HIS A 181 0.82 12.85 -8.22
N SER A 182 -0.41 13.31 -8.42
CA SER A 182 -1.24 12.89 -9.56
C SER A 182 -0.65 13.34 -10.91
N ALA A 183 -0.07 14.55 -10.98
CA ALA A 183 0.56 15.06 -12.19
C ALA A 183 1.76 14.21 -12.66
N GLN A 184 2.52 13.62 -11.73
CA GLN A 184 3.65 12.73 -12.06
C GLN A 184 3.16 11.47 -12.80
N PHE A 185 2.04 10.89 -12.37
CA PHE A 185 1.48 9.72 -13.04
C PHE A 185 0.72 10.08 -14.31
N GLU A 186 0.04 11.23 -14.32
CA GLU A 186 -0.60 11.78 -15.52
C GLU A 186 0.40 11.89 -16.67
N ALA A 187 1.57 12.49 -16.45
CA ALA A 187 2.61 12.64 -17.48
C ALA A 187 3.05 11.27 -18.06
N ARG A 188 3.18 10.26 -17.20
CA ARG A 188 3.57 8.91 -17.61
C ARG A 188 2.47 8.20 -18.40
N TYR A 189 1.21 8.35 -18.01
CA TYR A 189 0.08 7.76 -18.73
C TYR A 189 -0.22 8.49 -20.05
N ALA A 190 -0.04 9.81 -20.09
CA ALA A 190 -0.22 10.60 -21.30
C ALA A 190 0.65 10.07 -22.45
N ALA A 191 1.90 9.70 -22.15
CA ALA A 191 2.81 9.08 -23.13
C ALA A 191 2.28 7.74 -23.67
N GLN A 192 1.68 6.91 -22.82
CA GLN A 192 1.09 5.62 -23.24
C GLN A 192 -0.17 5.84 -24.08
N LEU A 193 -1.05 6.75 -23.65
CA LEU A 193 -2.32 7.06 -24.31
C LEU A 193 -2.14 7.84 -25.63
N ALA A 194 -1.01 8.52 -25.84
CA ALA A 194 -0.75 9.27 -27.06
C ALA A 194 -0.86 8.42 -28.34
N THR A 195 -0.55 7.12 -28.24
CA THR A 195 -0.60 6.16 -29.36
C THR A 195 -2.02 5.72 -29.74
N VAL A 196 -3.01 5.96 -28.89
CA VAL A 196 -4.39 5.45 -29.03
C VAL A 196 -5.27 6.38 -29.87
N GLY A 197 -4.87 7.65 -30.03
CA GLY A 197 -5.65 8.67 -30.73
C GLY A 197 -6.70 9.35 -29.82
N THR A 198 -7.79 9.83 -30.40
CA THR A 198 -8.82 10.65 -29.72
C THR A 198 -10.07 9.88 -29.31
N ASP A 199 -10.16 8.57 -29.58
CA ASP A 199 -11.30 7.76 -29.15
C ASP A 199 -11.28 7.58 -27.62
N VAL A 200 -12.26 8.20 -26.94
CA VAL A 200 -12.39 8.19 -25.48
C VAL A 200 -12.54 6.76 -24.94
N ALA A 201 -13.26 5.87 -25.64
CA ALA A 201 -13.46 4.50 -25.18
C ALA A 201 -12.14 3.73 -25.21
N ALA A 202 -11.40 3.82 -26.32
CA ALA A 202 -10.08 3.20 -26.44
C ALA A 202 -9.06 3.80 -25.43
N ARG A 203 -9.08 5.13 -25.22
CA ARG A 203 -8.23 5.78 -24.21
C ARG A 203 -8.56 5.34 -22.79
N ALA A 204 -9.83 5.17 -22.45
CA ALA A 204 -10.26 4.65 -21.16
C ALA A 204 -9.75 3.22 -20.93
N GLN A 205 -9.79 2.37 -21.96
CA GLN A 205 -9.26 1.01 -21.90
C GLN A 205 -7.73 1.00 -21.72
N ALA A 206 -7.02 1.88 -22.43
CA ALA A 206 -5.57 2.04 -22.27
C ALA A 206 -5.22 2.56 -20.87
N LEU A 207 -5.99 3.52 -20.33
CA LEU A 207 -5.83 4.01 -18.96
C LEU A 207 -6.03 2.90 -17.93
N ALA A 208 -7.07 2.07 -18.07
CA ALA A 208 -7.27 0.91 -17.19
C ALA A 208 -6.10 -0.08 -17.24
N THR A 209 -5.48 -0.25 -18.40
CA THR A 209 -4.30 -1.11 -18.58
C THR A 209 -3.09 -0.51 -17.88
N ALA A 210 -2.86 0.79 -18.04
CA ALA A 210 -1.77 1.53 -17.40
C ALA A 210 -1.89 1.51 -15.87
N LEU A 211 -3.08 1.79 -15.34
CA LEU A 211 -3.39 1.69 -13.91
C LEU A 211 -3.12 0.27 -13.38
N SER A 212 -3.50 -0.76 -14.13
CA SER A 212 -3.28 -2.15 -13.73
C SER A 212 -1.79 -2.51 -13.63
N ALA A 213 -0.96 -1.96 -14.53
CA ALA A 213 0.48 -2.13 -14.48
C ALA A 213 1.12 -1.51 -13.23
N ASP A 214 0.46 -0.53 -12.61
CA ASP A 214 0.92 0.14 -11.38
C ASP A 214 0.25 -0.39 -10.11
N GLY A 215 -0.36 -1.58 -10.19
CA GLY A 215 -0.89 -2.27 -9.02
C GLY A 215 -2.31 -1.86 -8.64
N PHE A 216 -3.01 -1.05 -9.45
CA PHE A 216 -4.46 -0.97 -9.33
C PHE A 216 -5.11 -2.24 -9.87
N ALA A 217 -6.28 -2.62 -9.36
CA ALA A 217 -7.12 -3.64 -10.00
C ALA A 217 -8.13 -2.96 -10.91
N ALA A 218 -7.67 -2.45 -12.06
CA ALA A 218 -8.45 -1.59 -12.95
C ALA A 218 -9.09 -2.33 -14.14
N SER A 219 -10.31 -1.96 -14.50
CA SER A 219 -11.03 -2.48 -15.67
C SER A 219 -12.02 -1.45 -16.20
N THR A 220 -12.46 -1.59 -17.47
CA THR A 220 -13.56 -0.79 -18.00
C THR A 220 -14.81 -1.64 -18.23
N ARG A 221 -15.98 -1.02 -18.15
CA ARG A 221 -17.27 -1.64 -18.48
C ARG A 221 -18.12 -0.64 -19.28
N PRO A 222 -18.78 -1.05 -20.38
CA PRO A 222 -19.72 -0.17 -21.06
C PRO A 222 -20.90 0.12 -20.13
N VAL A 223 -21.36 1.37 -20.12
CA VAL A 223 -22.60 1.77 -19.45
C VAL A 223 -23.72 1.69 -20.49
N GLY A 224 -24.80 0.96 -20.14
CA GLY A 224 -25.81 0.49 -21.08
C GLY A 224 -26.61 1.59 -21.82
N PRO A 225 -27.40 1.19 -22.83
CA PRO A 225 -28.16 2.10 -23.69
C PRO A 225 -29.34 2.81 -23.00
N ASP A 226 -29.72 2.36 -21.79
CA ASP A 226 -30.85 2.91 -21.02
C ASP A 226 -30.48 4.16 -20.21
N MET A 227 -29.21 4.59 -20.26
CA MET A 227 -28.75 5.83 -19.64
C MET A 227 -28.86 6.99 -20.63
N PRO A 228 -29.18 8.21 -20.16
CA PRO A 228 -29.32 9.39 -21.01
C PRO A 228 -28.01 9.81 -21.71
N THR A 229 -26.87 9.25 -21.32
CA THR A 229 -25.57 9.54 -21.92
C THR A 229 -24.77 8.24 -22.09
N ALA A 230 -24.34 7.97 -23.32
CA ALA A 230 -23.44 6.86 -23.61
C ALA A 230 -22.10 7.07 -22.89
N GLY A 231 -21.62 6.04 -22.20
CA GLY A 231 -20.45 6.16 -21.34
C GLY A 231 -19.73 4.85 -21.12
N VAL A 232 -18.52 4.97 -20.55
CA VAL A 232 -17.70 3.87 -20.05
C VAL A 232 -17.53 4.06 -18.55
N GLN A 233 -17.63 2.98 -17.79
CA GLN A 233 -17.29 2.95 -16.39
C GLN A 233 -15.86 2.45 -16.24
N LEU A 234 -14.98 3.25 -15.66
CA LEU A 234 -13.69 2.78 -15.14
C LEU A 234 -13.89 2.30 -13.70
N CYS A 235 -13.53 1.05 -13.43
CA CYS A 235 -13.67 0.42 -12.11
C CYS A 235 -12.28 0.07 -11.55
N GLN A 236 -12.00 0.44 -10.30
CA GLN A 236 -10.79 0.04 -9.56
C GLN A 236 -11.19 -0.75 -8.32
N GLY A 237 -10.89 -2.05 -8.30
CA GLY A 237 -11.14 -2.94 -7.15
C GLY A 237 -10.03 -2.94 -6.09
N HIS A 238 -8.91 -2.27 -6.38
CA HIS A 238 -7.78 -2.09 -5.49
C HIS A 238 -7.10 -0.75 -5.82
N CYS A 239 -6.74 0.01 -4.78
CA CYS A 239 -6.01 1.27 -4.87
C CYS A 239 -4.76 1.17 -3.98
N PRO A 240 -3.54 1.29 -4.52
CA PRO A 240 -2.29 1.18 -3.76
C PRO A 240 -2.16 2.19 -2.61
N ILE A 241 -2.86 3.33 -2.70
CA ILE A 241 -2.85 4.39 -1.68
C ILE A 241 -4.18 4.49 -0.92
N GLN A 242 -5.05 3.46 -0.95
CA GLN A 242 -6.38 3.49 -0.33
C GLN A 242 -6.33 3.96 1.13
N HIS A 243 -5.36 3.46 1.90
CA HIS A 243 -5.22 3.82 3.31
C HIS A 243 -4.97 5.32 3.51
N VAL A 244 -4.10 5.92 2.69
CA VAL A 244 -3.82 7.35 2.69
C VAL A 244 -5.06 8.13 2.22
N ALA A 245 -5.68 7.70 1.12
CA ALA A 245 -6.84 8.36 0.54
C ALA A 245 -8.07 8.37 1.46
N THR A 246 -8.18 7.39 2.38
CA THR A 246 -9.24 7.34 3.41
C THR A 246 -9.13 8.53 4.38
N GLN A 247 -7.92 8.98 4.68
CA GLN A 247 -7.67 10.11 5.57
C GLN A 247 -7.56 11.44 4.81
N PHE A 248 -7.14 11.37 3.54
CA PHE A 248 -6.88 12.53 2.69
C PHE A 248 -7.60 12.37 1.34
N PRO A 249 -8.90 12.72 1.25
CA PRO A 249 -9.69 12.58 0.03
C PRO A 249 -9.15 13.34 -1.18
N ALA A 250 -8.32 14.37 -0.96
CA ALA A 250 -7.66 15.15 -2.01
C ALA A 250 -6.91 14.30 -3.05
N PHE A 251 -6.40 13.12 -2.66
CA PHE A 251 -5.79 12.17 -3.61
C PHE A 251 -6.79 11.57 -4.59
N CYS A 252 -8.01 11.27 -4.14
CA CYS A 252 -9.07 10.78 -5.02
C CYS A 252 -9.54 11.88 -5.99
N ASP A 253 -9.63 13.12 -5.52
CA ASP A 253 -10.05 14.25 -6.34
C ASP A 253 -8.99 14.58 -7.40
N ALA A 254 -7.72 14.66 -7.00
CA ALA A 254 -6.61 14.90 -7.93
C ALA A 254 -6.47 13.78 -8.97
N GLU A 255 -6.73 12.52 -8.60
CA GLU A 255 -6.75 11.39 -9.55
C GLU A 255 -7.90 11.54 -10.57
N ALA A 256 -9.11 11.92 -10.13
CA ALA A 256 -10.24 12.14 -11.02
C ALA A 256 -10.01 13.32 -11.99
N ASP A 257 -9.35 14.38 -11.52
CA ASP A 257 -8.93 15.49 -12.37
C ASP A 257 -7.89 15.04 -13.40
N ALA A 258 -6.87 14.28 -13.00
CA ALA A 258 -5.89 13.70 -13.92
C ALA A 258 -6.53 12.78 -14.96
N PHE A 259 -7.53 11.97 -14.59
CA PHE A 259 -8.30 11.18 -15.54
C PHE A 259 -9.05 12.05 -16.55
N SER A 260 -9.62 13.17 -16.09
CA SER A 260 -10.29 14.11 -16.99
C SER A 260 -9.32 14.70 -18.03
N GLN A 261 -8.10 15.07 -17.61
CA GLN A 261 -7.07 15.57 -18.51
C GLN A 261 -6.61 14.50 -19.50
N LEU A 262 -6.33 13.29 -19.01
CA LEU A 262 -5.90 12.16 -19.84
C LEU A 262 -6.93 11.75 -20.88
N LEU A 263 -8.22 11.82 -20.56
CA LEU A 263 -9.28 11.38 -21.45
C LEU A 263 -9.83 12.52 -22.32
N GLY A 264 -9.53 13.77 -21.99
CA GLY A 264 -10.03 14.95 -22.70
C GLY A 264 -11.52 15.23 -22.47
N VAL A 265 -12.14 14.55 -21.51
CA VAL A 265 -13.55 14.68 -21.13
C VAL A 265 -13.65 14.74 -19.61
N ARG A 266 -14.62 15.49 -19.08
CA ARG A 266 -14.84 15.53 -17.64
C ARG A 266 -15.39 14.19 -17.17
N VAL A 267 -14.68 13.54 -16.26
CA VAL A 267 -15.14 12.29 -15.62
C VAL A 267 -15.90 12.59 -14.33
N GLU A 268 -16.70 11.63 -13.88
CA GLU A 268 -17.42 11.71 -12.62
C GLU A 268 -17.08 10.51 -11.73
N ARG A 269 -16.42 10.76 -10.60
CA ARG A 269 -16.20 9.74 -9.58
C ARG A 269 -17.50 9.50 -8.81
N GLN A 270 -18.04 8.29 -8.88
CA GLN A 270 -19.33 7.94 -8.26
C GLN A 270 -19.14 7.25 -6.90
N THR A 271 -18.18 6.35 -6.81
CA THR A 271 -17.87 5.59 -5.58
C THR A 271 -16.37 5.52 -5.36
N THR A 272 -15.94 5.35 -4.11
CA THR A 272 -14.51 5.24 -3.76
C THR A 272 -14.28 4.18 -2.68
N LEU A 273 -13.20 3.41 -2.85
CA LEU A 273 -12.67 2.51 -1.81
C LEU A 273 -12.30 3.26 -0.52
N ALA A 274 -11.90 4.54 -0.64
CA ALA A 274 -11.58 5.42 0.49
C ALA A 274 -12.82 5.72 1.38
N ASN A 275 -14.01 5.73 0.81
CA ASN A 275 -15.27 5.90 1.55
C ASN A 275 -15.86 4.57 2.05
N GLY A 276 -15.13 3.46 1.90
CA GLY A 276 -15.56 2.13 2.34
C GLY A 276 -16.42 1.37 1.32
N GLU A 277 -16.54 1.86 0.09
CA GLU A 277 -17.20 1.12 -1.00
C GLU A 277 -16.37 -0.07 -1.45
N HIS A 278 -16.99 -1.01 -2.17
CA HIS A 278 -16.35 -2.24 -2.64
C HIS A 278 -15.43 -2.04 -3.86
N ALA A 279 -15.54 -0.90 -4.54
CA ALA A 279 -14.69 -0.48 -5.65
C ALA A 279 -14.77 1.04 -5.83
N CYS A 280 -13.76 1.64 -6.45
CA CYS A 280 -13.92 2.97 -7.04
C CYS A 280 -14.60 2.82 -8.41
N THR A 281 -15.63 3.62 -8.68
CA THR A 281 -16.25 3.68 -10.00
C THR A 281 -16.24 5.11 -10.54
N THR A 282 -15.69 5.28 -11.74
CA THR A 282 -15.62 6.57 -12.44
C THR A 282 -16.38 6.49 -13.76
N PHE A 283 -17.39 7.33 -13.94
CA PHE A 283 -18.14 7.43 -15.19
C PHE A 283 -17.40 8.34 -16.17
N ILE A 284 -17.22 7.86 -17.39
CA ILE A 284 -16.53 8.55 -18.49
C ILE A 284 -17.55 8.72 -19.62
N PRO A 285 -18.02 9.95 -19.90
CA PRO A 285 -18.93 10.19 -21.01
C PRO A 285 -18.21 10.00 -22.34
N LEU A 286 -18.84 9.28 -23.27
CA LEU A 286 -18.32 9.11 -24.65
C LEU A 286 -18.66 10.30 -25.55
N SER A 287 -19.64 11.11 -25.14
CA SER A 287 -19.99 12.36 -25.82
C SER A 287 -19.25 13.50 -25.15
N ALA A 288 -18.39 14.20 -25.90
CA ALA A 288 -17.51 15.22 -25.36
C ALA A 288 -18.29 16.42 -24.80
N VAL A 289 -18.21 16.64 -23.50
CA VAL A 289 -18.15 18.00 -22.96
C VAL A 289 -16.66 18.30 -22.81
N PRO A 290 -16.05 19.09 -23.72
CA PRO A 290 -14.62 19.37 -23.64
C PRO A 290 -14.28 20.11 -22.35
N VAL A 291 -13.24 19.65 -21.65
CA VAL A 291 -12.69 20.36 -20.49
C VAL A 291 -12.03 21.63 -21.00
N THR A 292 -12.60 22.79 -20.65
CA THR A 292 -11.97 24.08 -20.97
C THR A 292 -11.01 24.44 -19.85
N THR A 293 -9.71 24.26 -20.08
CA THR A 293 -8.68 24.81 -19.18
C THR A 293 -8.69 26.33 -19.32
N PRO A 294 -8.93 27.12 -18.25
CA PRO A 294 -8.87 28.57 -18.34
C PRO A 294 -7.41 29.00 -18.48
N SER A 295 -6.95 29.22 -19.72
CA SER A 295 -5.71 29.96 -20.00
C SER A 295 -5.94 31.43 -19.66
N GLY A 296 -5.59 31.82 -18.43
CA GLY A 296 -5.50 33.21 -18.03
C GLY A 296 -4.26 33.85 -18.64
N THR A 297 -4.41 34.46 -19.82
CA THR A 297 -3.45 35.45 -20.33
C THR A 297 -4.11 36.82 -20.25
N ILE A 298 -3.96 37.50 -19.12
CA ILE A 298 -4.15 38.96 -19.09
C ILE A 298 -2.89 39.56 -19.69
N SER A 299 -2.96 39.87 -20.98
CA SER A 299 -2.00 40.75 -21.64
C SER A 299 -2.26 42.18 -21.16
N PRO A 300 -1.26 42.94 -20.69
CA PRO A 300 -1.46 44.35 -20.38
C PRO A 300 -1.50 45.09 -21.72
N ASP A 301 -2.70 45.39 -22.22
CA ASP A 301 -2.83 46.30 -23.34
C ASP A 301 -2.48 47.72 -22.90
N ASN A 302 -1.51 48.23 -23.64
CA ASN A 302 -0.92 49.55 -23.61
C ASN A 302 -1.93 50.58 -24.14
N ASP A 303 -2.64 51.27 -23.24
CA ASP A 303 -3.41 52.46 -23.58
C ASP A 303 -2.50 53.69 -23.55
N SER A 304 -1.87 53.94 -24.69
CA SER A 304 -1.25 55.22 -25.04
C SER A 304 -2.16 55.96 -26.02
N ILE A 305 -3.14 56.75 -25.55
CA ILE A 305 -3.70 57.88 -26.32
C ILE A 305 -4.13 59.03 -25.39
N GLN A 306 -3.52 60.19 -25.65
CA GLN A 306 -3.72 61.59 -25.20
C GLN A 306 -3.13 62.06 -23.88
#